data_AF-A0A8T4JL25-F1
#
_entry.id   AF-A0A8T4JL25-F1
#
_cell.length_a   1.000
_cell.length_b   1.000
_cell.length_c   1.000
_cell.angle_alpha   90.00
_cell.angle_beta   90.00
_cell.angle_gamma   90.00
#
_symmetry.space_group_name_H-M   'P 1'
#
loop_
_entity.id
_entity.type
_entity.pdbx_description
1 polymer ?
#
loop_
_entity_poly.entity_id
_entity_poly.type
_entity_poly.pdbx_seq_one_letter_code
_entity_poly.pdbx_strand_id
1 'polypeptide(L)' 'MPACSFCKKQYTEPRGLTIFTFDGKSIHYCSSKCKRNAKLKRDPKKTNWVKKDPDYKKKIERSPKKKGKRVLNTKSNKK' A
#
# COMPACT_ATOMS: atom_id res chain seq x y z
N MET A 1 -0.42 16.04 -6.69
CA MET A 1 -0.57 15.59 -5.29
C MET A 1 -0.19 14.12 -5.18
N PRO A 2 0.58 13.67 -4.17
CA PRO A 2 0.91 12.25 -4.02
C PRO A 2 -0.34 11.41 -3.70
N ALA A 3 -0.41 10.20 -4.26
CA ALA A 3 -1.48 9.26 -3.97
C ALA A 3 -1.34 8.70 -2.54
N CYS A 4 -2.45 8.45 -1.85
CA CYS A 4 -2.37 7.85 -0.52
C CYS A 4 -1.86 6.40 -0.59
N SER A 5 -0.90 6.05 0.26
CA SER A 5 -0.35 4.70 0.35
C SER A 5 -1.38 3.64 0.73
N PHE A 6 -2.45 4.03 1.45
CA PHE A 6 -3.51 3.11 1.89
C PHE A 6 -4.62 2.92 0.85
N CYS A 7 -5.40 3.98 0.58
CA CYS A 7 -6.57 3.88 -0.31
C CYS A 7 -6.27 4.21 -1.78
N LYS A 8 -5.03 4.60 -2.12
CA LYS A 8 -4.57 4.89 -3.50
C LYS A 8 -5.37 5.96 -4.26
N LYS A 9 -6.27 6.68 -3.59
CA LYS A 9 -6.99 7.82 -4.17
C LYS A 9 -6.03 8.98 -4.40
N GLN A 10 -6.34 9.78 -5.41
CA GLN A 10 -5.75 11.10 -5.58
C GLN A 10 -6.60 12.13 -4.83
N TYR A 11 -5.97 13.21 -4.37
CA TYR A 11 -6.66 14.31 -3.69
C TYR A 11 -6.37 15.60 -4.44
N THR A 12 -7.40 16.41 -4.59
CA THR A 12 -7.32 17.76 -5.15
C THR A 12 -6.67 18.71 -4.15
N GLU A 13 -7.07 18.60 -2.88
CA GLU A 13 -6.53 19.43 -1.79
C GLU A 13 -5.48 18.69 -0.96
N PRO A 14 -4.43 19.38 -0.50
CA PRO A 14 -3.43 18.78 0.38
C PRO A 14 -4.08 18.49 1.74
N ARG A 15 -4.28 17.21 2.05
CA ARG A 15 -4.86 16.76 3.32
C ARG A 15 -4.10 15.60 3.93
N GLY A 16 -4.16 15.53 5.25
CA GLY A 16 -3.69 14.40 6.04
C GLY A 16 -2.24 14.55 6.51
N LEU A 17 -1.46 13.47 6.44
CA LEU A 17 -0.16 13.35 7.07
C LEU A 17 0.82 12.61 6.15
N THR A 18 2.04 13.11 6.07
CA THR A 18 3.17 12.42 5.44
C THR A 18 4.11 11.94 6.52
N ILE A 19 4.44 10.65 6.49
CA ILE A 19 5.40 10.03 7.41
C ILE A 19 6.61 9.61 6.60
N PHE A 20 7.79 10.01 7.05
CA PHE A 20 9.06 9.55 6.51
C PHE A 20 9.57 8.40 7.37
N THR A 21 9.90 7.27 6.75
CA THR A 21 10.56 6.17 7.45
C THR A 21 12.08 6.36 7.41
N PHE A 22 12.79 5.70 8.32
CA PHE A 22 14.26 5.68 8.32
C PHE A 22 14.85 5.15 7.02
N ASP A 23 14.11 4.29 6.30
CA ASP A 23 14.49 3.81 4.95
C ASP A 23 14.39 4.91 3.86
N GLY A 24 14.04 6.14 4.21
CA GLY A 24 13.81 7.24 3.26
C GLY A 24 12.50 7.13 2.48
N LYS A 25 11.60 6.20 2.83
CA LYS A 25 10.31 6.06 2.14
C LYS A 25 9.31 7.07 2.68
N SER A 26 8.63 7.76 1.76
CA SER A 26 7.50 8.64 2.09
C SER A 26 6.18 7.85 2.05
N ILE A 27 5.48 7.85 3.18
CA ILE A 27 4.15 7.25 3.31
C ILE A 27 3.14 8.38 3.46
N HIS A 28 2.25 8.51 2.48
CA HIS A 28 1.24 9.56 2.45
C HIS A 28 -0.12 9.02 2.88
N TYR A 29 -0.72 9.64 3.90
CA TYR A 29 -2.07 9.34 4.35
C TYR A 29 -2.97 10.55 4.12
N CYS A 30 -4.12 10.32 3.50
CA CYS A 30 -5.08 11.39 3.24
C CYS A 30 -5.94 11.80 4.43
N SER A 31 -6.09 10.90 5.41
CA SER A 31 -6.98 11.10 6.54
C SER A 31 -6.58 10.22 7.73
N SER A 32 -7.06 10.61 8.91
CA SER A 32 -6.92 9.84 10.15
C SER A 32 -7.52 8.43 10.04
N LYS A 33 -8.48 8.21 9.13
CA LYS A 33 -9.05 6.87 8.84
C LYS A 33 -7.98 5.94 8.24
N CYS A 34 -7.23 6.44 7.25
CA CYS A 34 -6.16 5.66 6.61
C CYS A 34 -5.00 5.40 7.57
N LYS A 35 -4.61 6.39 8.39
CA LYS A 35 -3.57 6.23 9.43
C LYS A 35 -3.96 5.15 10.43
N ARG A 36 -5.19 5.18 10.96
CA ARG A 36 -5.67 4.18 11.93
C ARG A 36 -5.71 2.78 11.32
N ASN A 37 -6.21 2.64 10.09
CA ASN A 37 -6.28 1.33 9.45
C ASN A 37 -4.89 0.74 9.12
N ALA A 38 -3.92 1.60 8.78
CA ALA A 38 -2.53 1.21 8.60
C ALA A 38 -1.86 0.79 9.92
N LYS A 39 -2.12 1.51 11.02
CA LYS A 39 -1.67 1.10 12.36
C LYS A 39 -2.22 -0.26 12.78
N LEU A 40 -3.47 -0.54 12.43
CA LEU A 40 -4.13 -1.84 12.64
C LEU A 40 -3.64 -2.94 11.69
N LYS A 41 -2.63 -2.67 10.83
CA LYS A 41 -2.09 -3.60 9.84
C LYS A 41 -3.15 -4.22 8.91
N ARG A 42 -4.24 -3.49 8.64
CA ARG A 42 -5.28 -3.99 7.73
C ARG A 42 -4.80 -3.91 6.28
N ASP A 43 -5.06 -4.96 5.52
CA ASP A 43 -4.80 -4.95 4.08
C ASP A 43 -5.83 -4.06 3.36
N PRO A 44 -5.42 -3.08 2.54
CA PRO A 44 -6.35 -2.26 1.77
C PRO A 44 -7.14 -3.11 0.77
N LYS A 45 -6.57 -4.22 0.28
CA LYS A 45 -7.21 -5.15 -0.66
C LYS A 45 -8.41 -5.90 -0.04
N LYS A 46 -8.33 -6.19 1.27
CA LYS A 46 -9.38 -6.91 2.02
C LYS A 46 -10.40 -5.95 2.64
N THR A 47 -10.10 -4.66 2.65
CA THR A 47 -10.96 -3.64 3.27
C THR A 47 -12.11 -3.27 2.33
N ASN A 48 -13.34 -3.61 2.73
CA ASN A 48 -14.54 -3.46 1.89
C ASN A 48 -14.74 -2.04 1.31
N TRP A 49 -14.56 -0.99 2.11
CA TRP A 49 -14.77 0.39 1.65
C TRP A 49 -13.73 0.82 0.61
N VAL A 50 -12.48 0.34 0.72
CA VAL A 50 -11.43 0.62 -0.28
C VAL A 50 -11.70 -0.15 -1.56
N LYS A 51 -12.19 -1.40 -1.46
CA LYS A 51 -12.53 -2.23 -2.63
C LYS A 51 -13.70 -1.65 -3.44
N LYS A 52 -14.65 -1.01 -2.78
CA LYS A 52 -15.81 -0.38 -3.42
C LYS A 52 -15.45 0.89 -4.19
N ASP A 53 -14.34 1.53 -3.85
CA ASP A 53 -13.91 2.75 -4.52
C ASP A 53 -13.52 2.50 -5.99
N PRO A 54 -14.09 3.25 -6.95
CA PRO A 54 -13.85 3.04 -8.39
C PRO A 54 -12.39 3.29 -8.77
N ASP A 55 -11.76 4.32 -8.19
CA ASP A 55 -10.35 4.65 -8.40
C ASP A 55 -9.40 3.54 -7.96
N TYR A 56 -9.77 2.81 -6.92
CA TYR A 56 -8.97 1.72 -6.38
C TYR A 56 -9.03 0.49 -7.29
N LYS A 57 -10.23 0.12 -7.76
CA LYS A 57 -10.43 -1.01 -8.71
C LYS A 57 -9.62 -0.81 -9.98
N LYS A 58 -9.74 0.36 -10.60
CA LYS A 58 -9.04 0.71 -11.85
C LYS A 58 -7.52 0.60 -11.73
N LYS A 59 -6.94 0.93 -10.55
CA LYS A 59 -5.50 0.78 -10.29
C LYS A 59 -5.05 -0.65 -10.01
N ILE A 60 -5.91 -1.50 -9.43
CA ILE A 60 -5.59 -2.93 -9.24
C ILE A 60 -5.48 -3.61 -10.60
N GLU A 61 -6.45 -3.41 -11.48
CA GLU A 61 -6.51 -4.10 -12.79
C GLU A 61 -5.33 -3.75 -13.70
N ARG A 62 -4.82 -2.52 -13.59
CA ARG A 62 -3.65 -2.04 -14.36
C ARG A 62 -2.31 -2.53 -13.83
N SER A 63 -2.27 -3.18 -12.66
CA SER A 63 -1.01 -3.69 -12.10
C SER A 63 -0.58 -4.92 -12.91
N PRO A 64 0.61 -4.94 -13.56
CA PRO A 64 1.08 -6.15 -14.22
C PRO A 64 1.19 -7.26 -13.17
N LYS A 65 0.48 -8.38 -13.39
CA LYS A 65 0.61 -9.58 -12.55
C LYS A 65 2.07 -10.03 -12.64
N LYS A 66 2.90 -9.65 -11.66
CA LYS A 66 4.27 -10.17 -11.54
C LYS A 66 4.14 -11.69 -11.31
N LYS A 67 4.30 -12.47 -12.39
CA LYS A 67 4.58 -13.90 -12.31
C LYS A 67 5.82 -14.05 -11.43
N GLY A 68 5.69 -14.83 -10.36
CA GLY A 68 6.72 -14.95 -9.32
C GLY A 68 8.06 -15.43 -9.86
N LYS A 69 9.15 -15.06 -9.18
CA LYS A 69 10.43 -15.76 -9.32
C LYS A 69 11.08 -16.00 -7.95
N ARG A 70 11.17 -17.31 -7.68
CA ARG A 70 12.20 -18.12 -6.99
C ARG A 70 12.64 -17.75 -5.57
N VAL A 71 12.22 -18.61 -4.65
CA VAL A 71 12.90 -18.95 -3.40
C VAL A 71 14.34 -19.40 -3.73
N LEU A 72 15.37 -18.71 -3.24
CA LEU A 72 16.70 -19.29 -3.12
C LEU A 72 16.73 -20.07 -1.80
N ASN A 73 16.78 -21.39 -1.92
CA ASN A 73 16.95 -22.30 -0.80
C ASN A 73 18.44 -22.58 -0.62
N THR A 74 19.11 -21.91 0.32
CA THR A 74 20.50 -22.23 0.69
C THR A 74 20.49 -23.33 1.75
N LYS A 75 20.46 -24.59 1.31
CA LYS A 75 20.86 -25.73 2.15
C LYS A 75 22.39 -25.76 2.21
N SER A 76 22.98 -25.15 3.24
CA SER A 76 24.39 -25.34 3.55
C SER A 76 24.50 -26.51 4.52
N ASN A 77 24.78 -27.69 3.97
CA ASN A 77 25.06 -28.92 4.71
C ASN A 77 26.40 -28.74 5.45
N LYS A 78 26.40 -28.76 6.78
CA LYS A 78 27.62 -28.77 7.60
C LYS A 78 27.78 -30.19 8.15
N LYS A 79 28.68 -30.96 7.57
CA LYS A 79 29.21 -32.21 8.13
C LYS A 79 30.71 -32.22 7.90
#